data_AF-A0A857JEX2-F1
#
_entry.id   AF-A0A857JEX2-F1
#
_cell.length_a   1.000
_cell.length_b   1.000
_cell.length_c   1.000
_cell.angle_alpha   90.00
_cell.angle_beta   90.00
_cell.angle_gamma   90.00
#
_symmetry.space_group_name_H-M   'P 1'
#
loop_
_entity.id
_entity.type
_entity.pdbx_description
1 polymer ?
#
loop_
_entity_poly.entity_id
_entity_poly.type
_entity_poly.pdbx_seq_one_letter_code
_entity_poly.pdbx_strand_id
1 'polypeptide(L)'
;MLPSNRMELLEELNATNECYVRKKLALDGYSDWQRPVAQHWLTERNLARKEAVTKSRMRWLRLRVFVALCGFVGTLLWHYPIVFNAPFIR
;
A
#
# COMPACT_ATOMS: atom_id res chain seq x y z
N MET A 1 -17.59 26.45 16.66
CA MET A 1 -16.90 26.29 17.96
C MET A 1 -15.53 25.70 17.65
N LEU A 2 -14.46 26.21 18.25
CA LEU A 2 -13.15 25.56 18.14
C LEU A 2 -13.15 24.31 19.03
N PRO A 3 -12.64 23.17 18.57
CA PRO A 3 -12.60 21.96 19.39
C PRO A 3 -11.75 22.22 20.63
N SER A 4 -12.29 21.86 21.80
CA SER A 4 -11.65 22.12 23.10
C SER A 4 -10.66 21.01 23.46
N ASN A 5 -10.87 19.82 22.89
CA ASN A 5 -10.10 18.61 23.19
C ASN A 5 -9.50 17.99 21.93
N ARG A 6 -8.37 17.27 22.10
CA ARG A 6 -7.69 16.55 21.01
C ARG A 6 -8.61 15.52 20.33
N MET A 7 -9.47 14.86 21.10
CA MET A 7 -10.36 13.82 20.59
C MET A 7 -11.46 14.40 19.70
N GLU A 8 -12.08 15.51 20.11
CA GLU A 8 -13.05 16.26 19.29
C GLU A 8 -12.42 16.74 17.97
N LEU A 9 -11.19 17.24 18.03
CA LEU A 9 -10.45 17.64 16.83
C LEU A 9 -10.22 16.44 15.89
N LEU A 10 -9.85 15.27 16.42
CA LEU A 10 -9.66 14.06 15.60
C LEU A 10 -10.98 13.56 14.98
N GLU A 11 -12.08 13.66 15.71
CA GLU A 11 -13.40 13.32 15.21
C GLU A 11 -13.84 14.27 14.09
N GLU A 12 -13.64 15.58 14.28
CA GLU A 12 -13.89 16.59 13.25
C GLU A 12 -13.00 16.36 12.02
N LEU A 13 -11.71 16.07 12.21
CA LEU A 13 -10.78 15.75 11.13
C LEU A 13 -11.20 14.50 10.36
N ASN A 14 -11.68 13.45 11.05
CA ASN A 14 -12.19 12.23 10.44
C ASN A 14 -13.48 12.46 9.64
N ALA A 15 -14.34 13.38 10.10
CA ALA A 15 -15.55 13.78 9.37
C ALA A 15 -15.27 14.72 8.19
N THR A 16 -14.07 15.32 8.12
CA THR A 16 -13.72 16.35 7.14
C THR A 16 -12.88 15.79 5.98
N ASN A 17 -13.00 16.41 4.81
CA ASN A 17 -12.19 16.06 3.65
C ASN A 17 -10.70 16.47 3.85
N GLU A 18 -9.77 15.54 3.56
CA GLU A 18 -8.33 15.76 3.63
C GLU A 18 -7.84 17.00 2.86
N CYS A 19 -8.41 17.30 1.69
CA CYS A 19 -8.04 18.46 0.89
C CYS A 19 -8.32 19.77 1.64
N TYR A 20 -9.45 19.83 2.34
CA TYR A 20 -9.82 20.98 3.14
C TYR A 20 -8.89 21.15 4.34
N VAL A 21 -8.56 20.05 5.04
CA VAL A 21 -7.60 20.05 6.16
C VAL A 21 -6.25 20.59 5.71
N ARG A 22 -5.72 20.13 4.57
CA ARG A 22 -4.45 20.64 4.00
C ARG A 22 -4.51 22.12 3.68
N LYS A 23 -5.59 22.56 3.05
CA LYS A 23 -5.79 23.98 2.71
C LYS A 23 -5.86 24.85 3.98
N LYS A 24 -6.59 24.41 5.00
CA LYS A 24 -6.71 25.10 6.29
C LYS A 24 -5.38 25.16 7.03
N LEU A 25 -4.57 24.10 6.94
CA LEU A 25 -3.23 24.04 7.51
C LEU A 25 -2.25 24.99 6.78
N ALA A 26 -2.36 25.14 5.46
CA ALA A 26 -1.54 26.08 4.69
C ALA A 26 -1.92 27.55 4.91
N LEU A 27 -3.18 27.81 5.29
CA LEU A 27 -3.68 29.14 5.63
C LEU A 27 -3.52 29.48 7.12
N ASP A 28 -2.76 28.67 7.88
CA ASP A 28 -2.55 28.86 9.31
C ASP A 28 -3.85 28.96 10.14
N GLY A 29 -4.94 28.37 9.65
CA GLY A 29 -6.27 28.40 10.28
C GLY A 29 -6.43 27.44 11.46
N TYR A 30 -5.33 26.84 11.92
CA TYR A 30 -5.25 25.98 13.10
C TYR A 30 -4.40 26.66 14.17
N SER A 31 -4.87 26.59 15.42
CA SER A 31 -4.09 27.04 16.58
C SER A 31 -2.82 26.19 16.74
N ASP A 32 -1.82 26.71 17.46
CA ASP A 32 -0.49 26.11 17.57
C ASP A 32 -0.52 24.65 18.06
N TRP A 33 -1.41 24.32 18.99
CA TRP A 33 -1.56 22.95 19.48
C TRP A 33 -2.29 22.02 18.49
N GLN A 34 -3.12 22.56 17.59
CA GLN A 34 -3.93 21.79 16.63
C GLN A 34 -3.10 21.41 15.38
N ARG A 35 -2.15 22.26 14.98
CA ARG A 35 -1.25 22.02 13.85
C ARG A 35 -0.55 20.65 13.89
N PRO A 36 0.16 20.26 14.97
CA PRO A 36 0.85 18.97 15.00
C PRO A 36 -0.13 17.79 14.93
N VAL A 37 -1.33 17.94 15.52
CA VAL A 37 -2.37 16.88 15.48
C VAL A 37 -2.90 16.68 14.05
N ALA A 38 -3.24 17.78 13.35
CA ALA A 38 -3.71 17.72 11.97
C ALA A 38 -2.62 17.21 11.01
N GLN A 39 -1.35 17.60 11.22
CA GLN A 39 -0.22 17.08 10.45
C GLN A 39 0.01 15.58 10.66
N HIS A 40 -0.05 15.12 11.91
CA HIS A 40 0.07 13.71 12.24
C HIS A 40 -1.02 12.89 11.55
N TRP A 41 -2.28 13.33 11.66
CA TRP A 41 -3.42 12.69 11.03
C TRP A 41 -3.27 12.59 9.49
N LEU A 42 -2.81 13.66 8.83
CA LEU A 42 -2.53 13.63 7.39
C LEU A 42 -1.40 12.64 7.03
N THR A 43 -0.40 12.53 7.90
CA THR A 43 0.76 11.64 7.70
C THR A 43 0.34 10.18 7.80
N GLU A 44 -0.47 9.81 8.79
CA GLU A 44 -1.02 8.45 8.95
C GLU A 44 -1.79 8.00 7.71
N ARG A 45 -2.65 8.87 7.16
CA ARG A 45 -3.44 8.55 5.96
C ARG A 45 -2.58 8.42 4.70
N ASN A 46 -1.53 9.24 4.59
CA ASN A 46 -0.56 9.10 3.51
C ASN A 46 0.24 7.79 3.64
N LEU A 47 0.62 7.40 4.86
CA LEU A 47 1.30 6.15 5.11
C LEU A 47 0.39 4.95 4.77
N ALA A 48 -0.87 4.96 5.20
CA ALA A 48 -1.85 3.94 4.87
C ALA A 48 -2.06 3.78 3.35
N ARG A 49 -2.13 4.91 2.61
CA ARG A 49 -2.18 4.87 1.13
C ARG A 49 -0.92 4.27 0.52
N LYS A 50 0.25 4.66 1.00
CA LYS A 50 1.53 4.08 0.53
C LYS A 50 1.58 2.58 0.80
N GLU A 51 1.18 2.14 1.99
CA GLU A 51 1.12 0.73 2.35
C GLU A 51 0.13 -0.07 1.49
N ALA A 52 -1.03 0.49 1.17
CA ALA A 52 -1.99 -0.14 0.27
C ALA A 52 -1.41 -0.31 -1.14
N VAL A 53 -0.72 0.70 -1.66
CA VAL A 53 -0.07 0.66 -2.98
C VAL A 53 1.09 -0.35 -2.98
N THR A 54 1.93 -0.37 -1.95
CA THR A 54 3.07 -1.30 -1.86
C THR A 54 2.60 -2.74 -1.72
N LYS A 55 1.57 -3.02 -0.90
CA LYS A 55 0.97 -4.35 -0.78
C LYS A 55 0.42 -4.85 -2.12
N SER A 56 -0.32 -4.02 -2.85
CA SER A 56 -0.84 -4.36 -4.17
C SER A 56 0.27 -4.61 -5.19
N ARG A 57 1.29 -3.74 -5.23
CA ARG A 57 2.44 -3.89 -6.12
C ARG A 57 3.23 -5.17 -5.83
N MET A 58 3.42 -5.50 -4.55
CA MET A 58 4.17 -6.68 -4.14
C MET A 58 3.42 -7.98 -4.45
N ARG A 59 2.07 -8.00 -4.32
CA ARG A 59 1.24 -9.12 -4.77
C ARG A 59 1.37 -9.36 -6.28
N TRP A 60 1.26 -8.28 -7.07
CA TRP A 60 1.45 -8.36 -8.53
C TRP A 60 2.84 -8.83 -8.92
N LEU A 61 3.88 -8.36 -8.24
CA LEU A 61 5.26 -8.79 -8.49
C LEU A 61 5.43 -10.28 -8.20
N ARG A 62 4.92 -10.77 -7.07
CA ARG A 62 4.97 -12.19 -6.71
C ARG A 62 4.25 -13.07 -7.74
N LEU A 63 3.08 -12.65 -8.21
CA LEU A 63 2.35 -13.37 -9.26
C LEU A 63 3.15 -13.47 -10.55
N ARG A 64 3.76 -12.36 -11.00
CA ARG A 64 4.62 -12.35 -12.19
C ARG A 64 5.82 -13.28 -12.06
N VAL A 65 6.48 -13.28 -10.90
CA VAL A 65 7.60 -14.18 -10.61
C VAL A 65 7.15 -15.64 -10.67
N PHE A 66 6.01 -15.98 -10.07
CA PHE A 66 5.48 -17.33 -10.07
C PHE A 66 5.15 -17.81 -11.49
N VAL A 67 4.47 -16.98 -12.29
CA VAL A 67 4.13 -17.30 -13.70
C VAL A 67 5.39 -17.49 -14.55
N ALA A 68 6.39 -16.61 -14.40
CA ALA A 68 7.65 -16.74 -15.13
C ALA A 68 8.38 -18.04 -14.76
N LEU A 69 8.36 -18.42 -13.48
CA LEU A 69 9.00 -19.63 -12.99
C LEU A 69 8.29 -20.89 -13.49
N CYS A 70 6.95 -20.93 -13.46
CA CYS A 70 6.17 -22.02 -14.05
C CYS A 70 6.38 -22.14 -15.56
N GLY A 71 6.42 -21.02 -16.28
CA GLY A 71 6.72 -21.00 -17.72
C GLY A 71 8.11 -21.56 -18.03
N PHE A 72 9.13 -21.16 -17.26
CA PHE A 72 10.48 -21.70 -17.40
C PHE A 72 10.53 -23.22 -17.17
N VAL A 73 9.90 -23.71 -16.09
CA VAL A 73 9.83 -25.15 -15.77
C VAL A 73 9.08 -25.91 -16.86
N GLY A 74 7.95 -25.39 -17.36
CA GLY A 74 7.18 -26.02 -18.44
C GLY A 74 7.98 -26.10 -19.74
N THR A 75 8.74 -25.07 -20.08
CA THR A 75 9.60 -25.04 -21.29
C THR A 75 10.74 -26.06 -21.17
N LEU A 76 11.32 -26.20 -19.97
CA LEU A 76 12.34 -27.21 -19.67
C LEU A 76 11.79 -28.64 -19.82
N LEU A 77 10.60 -28.91 -19.27
CA LEU A 77 9.94 -30.21 -19.40
C LEU A 77 9.60 -30.55 -20.86
N TRP A 78 9.19 -29.55 -21.65
CA TRP A 78 8.87 -29.72 -23.07
C TRP A 78 10.10 -29.99 -23.93
N HIS A 79 11.24 -29.36 -23.63
CA HIS A 79 12.47 -29.56 -24.41
C HIS A 79 13.32 -30.75 -23.96
N TYR A 80 13.18 -31.20 -22.71
CA TYR A 80 13.92 -32.35 -22.19
C TYR A 80 13.03 -33.56 -21.80
N PRO A 81 12.07 -34.01 -22.64
CA PRO A 81 11.31 -35.23 -22.34
C PRO A 81 12.19 -36.48 -22.35
N ILE A 82 13.35 -36.42 -23.03
CA ILE A 82 14.28 -37.53 -23.25
C ILE A 82 15.05 -37.92 -21.98
N VAL A 83 15.26 -37.01 -21.02
CA VAL A 83 16.00 -37.32 -19.78
C VAL A 83 15.11 -37.93 -18.70
N PHE A 84 13.81 -37.57 -18.67
CA PHE A 84 12.86 -38.07 -17.67
C PHE A 84 12.09 -39.31 -18.13
N ASN A 85 12.04 -39.58 -19.43
CA ASN A 85 11.40 -40.76 -20.00
C ASN A 85 12.48 -41.71 -20.55
N ALA A 86 13.46 -42.09 -19.72
CA ALA A 86 14.27 -43.27 -19.96
C ALA A 86 13.46 -44.48 -19.47
N PRO A 87 12.75 -45.22 -20.35
CA PRO A 87 12.26 -46.53 -19.96
C PRO A 87 13.47 -47.41 -19.66
N PHE A 88 13.46 -48.02 -18.47
CA PHE A 88 13.95 -49.37 -18.29
C PHE A 88 13.62 -50.19 -19.56
N ILE A 89 14.63 -50.62 -20.31
CA ILE A 89 14.74 -51.67 -21.36
C ILE A 89 16.00 -51.25 -22.15
N ARG A 90 17.16 -51.91 -22.09
CA ARG A 90 17.46 -53.34 -22.15
C ARG A 90 18.88 -53.59 -21.62
#